data_AF-A0A8G2M5D7-F1
#
_entry.id   AF-A0A8G2M5D7-F1
#
_cell.length_a   1.000
_cell.length_b   1.000
_cell.length_c   1.000
_cell.angle_alpha   90.00
_cell.angle_beta   90.00
_cell.angle_gamma   90.00
#
_symmetry.space_group_name_H-M   'P 1'
#
loop_
_entity.id
_entity.type
_entity.pdbx_description
1 polymer ?
#
loop_
_entity_poly.entity_id
_entity_poly.type
_entity_poly.pdbx_seq_one_letter_code
_entity_poly.pdbx_strand_id
1 'polypeptide(L)'
;MGITVELPPDLAEKVSQLASARGVDFSDLAASFIREGIVSAQSTPVHPPFRVVKDPNTGWSSLSLGRVVTSAEVKTFLAQDEDDELPD
;
A
#
# COMPACT_ATOMS: atom_id res chain seq x y z
N MET A 1 -21.28 7.07 -19.49
CA MET A 1 -20.24 6.34 -20.26
C MET A 1 -20.24 4.91 -19.73
N GLY A 2 -20.46 3.91 -20.58
CA GLY A 2 -20.48 2.50 -20.18
C GLY A 2 -19.19 1.81 -20.60
N ILE A 3 -18.69 0.90 -19.76
CA ILE A 3 -17.55 0.04 -20.09
C ILE A 3 -18.04 -1.41 -20.13
N THR A 4 -17.59 -2.16 -21.13
CA THR A 4 -17.82 -3.61 -21.22
C THR A 4 -16.61 -4.30 -20.64
N VAL A 5 -16.83 -5.20 -19.68
CA VAL A 5 -15.76 -5.96 -19.03
C VAL A 5 -16.04 -7.44 -19.21
N GLU A 6 -15.14 -8.15 -19.86
CA GLU A 6 -15.19 -9.59 -19.95
C GLU A 6 -14.50 -10.21 -18.73
N LEU A 7 -15.27 -10.98 -17.97
CA LEU A 7 -14.80 -11.69 -16.79
C LEU A 7 -14.64 -13.17 -17.13
N PRO A 8 -13.55 -13.82 -16.70
CA PRO A 8 -13.45 -15.28 -16.71
C PRO A 8 -14.67 -15.91 -16.00
N PRO A 9 -15.14 -17.08 -16.45
CA PRO A 9 -16.37 -17.69 -15.95
C PRO A 9 -16.34 -17.91 -14.43
N ASP A 10 -15.21 -18.36 -13.88
CA ASP A 10 -15.03 -18.55 -12.43
C ASP A 10 -15.18 -17.25 -11.62
N LEU A 11 -14.73 -16.12 -12.17
CA LEU A 11 -14.85 -14.81 -11.52
C LEU A 11 -16.28 -14.28 -11.63
N ALA A 12 -16.92 -14.45 -12.78
CA ALA A 12 -18.30 -14.04 -12.99
C ALA A 12 -19.25 -14.76 -12.02
N GLU A 13 -19.07 -16.06 -11.81
CA GLU A 13 -19.86 -16.83 -10.83
C GLU A 13 -19.67 -16.31 -9.40
N LYS A 14 -18.43 -16.07 -8.99
CA LYS A 14 -18.14 -15.54 -7.65
C LYS A 14 -18.76 -14.17 -7.42
N VAL A 15 -18.64 -13.26 -8.40
CA VAL A 15 -19.25 -11.92 -8.30
C VAL A 15 -20.78 -12.02 -8.26
N SER A 16 -21.38 -12.92 -9.05
CA SER A 16 -22.83 -13.17 -9.05
C SER A 16 -23.34 -13.71 -7.71
N GLN A 17 -22.65 -14.69 -7.13
CA GLN A 17 -22.98 -15.23 -5.80
C GLN A 17 -22.88 -14.15 -4.72
N LEU A 18 -21.84 -13.33 -4.79
CA LEU A 18 -21.58 -12.29 -3.79
C LEU A 18 -22.54 -11.10 -3.94
N ALA A 19 -22.94 -10.77 -5.15
CA ALA A 19 -24.00 -9.80 -5.45
C ALA A 19 -25.35 -10.28 -4.88
N SER A 20 -25.71 -11.54 -5.14
CA SER A 20 -26.92 -12.17 -4.61
C SER A 20 -26.94 -12.19 -3.09
N ALA A 21 -25.82 -12.53 -2.45
CA ALA A 21 -25.70 -12.56 -0.99
C ALA A 21 -25.82 -11.17 -0.35
N ARG A 22 -25.39 -10.12 -1.07
CA ARG A 22 -25.47 -8.72 -0.60
C ARG A 22 -26.75 -8.00 -1.04
N GLY A 23 -27.57 -8.63 -1.89
CA GLY A 23 -28.79 -8.01 -2.44
C GLY A 23 -28.51 -6.80 -3.32
N VAL A 24 -27.37 -6.79 -4.02
CA VAL A 24 -26.95 -5.70 -4.91
C VAL A 24 -26.85 -6.18 -6.35
N ASP A 25 -26.92 -5.26 -7.30
CA ASP A 25 -26.77 -5.57 -8.71
C ASP A 25 -25.33 -5.97 -9.06
N PHE A 26 -25.20 -6.93 -9.98
CA PHE A 26 -23.92 -7.45 -10.44
C PHE A 26 -23.00 -6.35 -10.97
N SER A 27 -23.55 -5.45 -11.81
CA SER A 27 -22.80 -4.36 -12.42
C SER A 27 -22.28 -3.35 -11.40
N ASP A 28 -23.07 -3.05 -10.37
CA ASP A 28 -22.68 -2.14 -9.30
C ASP A 28 -21.57 -2.74 -8.45
N LEU A 29 -21.68 -4.03 -8.12
CA LEU A 29 -20.65 -4.74 -7.38
C LEU A 29 -19.35 -4.86 -8.19
N ALA A 30 -19.42 -5.21 -9.48
CA ALA A 30 -18.27 -5.23 -10.36
C ALA A 30 -17.60 -3.85 -10.46
N ALA A 31 -18.39 -2.78 -10.59
CA ALA A 31 -17.89 -1.42 -10.63
C ALA A 31 -17.26 -0.97 -9.29
N SER A 32 -17.74 -1.48 -8.14
CA SER A 32 -17.10 -1.24 -6.84
C SER A 32 -15.72 -1.89 -6.76
N PHE A 33 -15.58 -3.14 -7.20
CA PHE A 33 -14.30 -3.85 -7.18
C PHE A 33 -13.28 -3.21 -8.12
N ILE A 34 -13.70 -2.75 -9.30
CA ILE A 34 -12.82 -2.03 -10.23
C ILE A 34 -12.33 -0.73 -9.59
N ARG A 35 -13.22 0.04 -8.96
CA ARG A 35 -12.85 1.29 -8.28
C ARG A 35 -11.88 1.03 -7.13
N GLU A 36 -12.16 0.05 -6.27
CA GLU A 36 -11.32 -0.31 -5.15
C GLU A 36 -9.95 -0.83 -5.63
N GLY A 37 -9.91 -1.64 -6.69
CA GLY A 37 -8.67 -2.13 -7.30
C GLY A 37 -7.80 -1.00 -7.85
N ILE A 38 -8.37 0.00 -8.50
CA ILE A 38 -7.63 1.17 -8.99
C ILE A 38 -7.08 2.01 -7.84
N VAL A 39 -7.90 2.28 -6.82
CA VAL A 39 -7.48 3.05 -5.63
C VAL A 39 -6.37 2.31 -4.88
N SER A 40 -6.50 1.00 -4.71
CA SER A 40 -5.49 0.15 -4.09
C SER A 40 -4.19 0.14 -4.89
N ALA A 41 -4.27 0.01 -6.22
CA ALA A 41 -3.09 0.04 -7.09
C ALA A 41 -2.35 1.39 -7.03
N GLN A 42 -3.07 2.50 -6.94
CA GLN A 42 -2.48 3.83 -6.75
C GLN A 42 -1.89 4.03 -5.34
N SER A 43 -2.41 3.32 -4.34
CA SER A 43 -2.01 3.44 -2.94
C SER A 43 -0.88 2.49 -2.55
N THR A 44 -0.60 1.45 -3.35
CA THR A 44 0.63 0.65 -3.18
C THR A 44 1.84 1.50 -3.54
N PRO A 45 2.70 1.89 -2.58
CA PRO A 45 3.96 2.49 -2.93
C PRO A 45 4.75 1.48 -3.77
N VAL A 46 5.36 1.97 -4.87
CA VAL A 46 6.23 1.22 -5.80
C VAL A 46 7.37 0.48 -5.06
N HIS A 47 7.63 0.84 -3.81
CA HIS A 47 8.49 0.10 -2.90
C HIS A 47 7.76 -0.17 -1.58
N PRO A 48 7.72 -1.42 -1.09
CA PRO A 48 7.31 -1.66 0.29
C PRO A 48 8.23 -0.84 1.22
N PRO A 49 7.71 -0.22 2.29
CA PRO A 49 8.52 0.53 3.25
C PRO A 49 9.43 -0.38 4.10
N PHE A 50 9.46 -1.68 3.80
CA PHE A 50 10.30 -2.65 4.46
C PHE A 50 11.25 -3.32 3.46
N ARG A 51 12.51 -3.44 3.86
CA ARG A 51 13.51 -4.28 3.18
C ARG A 51 13.81 -5.47 4.08
N VAL A 52 13.65 -6.68 3.55
CA VAL A 52 14.16 -7.89 4.21
C VAL A 52 15.66 -7.95 3.95
N VAL A 53 16.46 -7.72 4.98
CA VAL A 53 17.92 -7.78 4.93
C VAL A 53 18.36 -9.05 5.64
N LYS A 54 19.22 -9.84 4.99
CA LYS A 54 19.76 -11.05 5.61
C LYS A 54 20.98 -10.67 6.44
N ASP A 55 20.97 -10.99 7.71
CA ASP A 55 22.11 -10.77 8.59
C ASP A 55 23.27 -11.68 8.17
N PRO A 56 24.46 -11.14 7.83
CA PRO A 56 25.57 -11.92 7.31
C PRO A 56 26.25 -12.82 8.37
N ASN A 57 26.05 -12.54 9.67
CA ASN A 57 26.67 -13.31 10.75
C ASN A 57 25.76 -14.43 11.24
N THR A 58 24.44 -14.23 11.24
CA THR A 58 23.47 -15.22 11.76
C THR A 58 22.68 -15.91 10.65
N GLY A 59 22.60 -15.32 9.46
CA GLY A 59 21.81 -15.83 8.33
C GLY A 59 20.30 -15.60 8.46
N TRP A 60 19.85 -14.91 9.51
CA TRP A 60 18.43 -14.68 9.79
C TRP A 60 17.90 -13.50 8.98
N SER A 61 16.62 -13.56 8.62
CA SER A 61 15.94 -12.47 7.95
C SER A 61 15.60 -11.36 8.95
N SER A 62 16.20 -10.20 8.78
CA SER A 62 15.91 -8.98 9.53
C SER A 62 14.97 -8.09 8.73
N LEU A 63 13.87 -7.66 9.34
CA LEU A 63 12.91 -6.74 8.74
C LEU A 63 13.36 -5.31 9.02
N SER A 64 13.91 -4.62 8.01
CA SER A 64 14.26 -3.21 8.13
C SER A 64 13.09 -2.36 7.65
N LEU A 65 12.38 -1.72 8.59
CA LEU A 65 11.30 -0.79 8.29
C LEU A 65 11.91 0.61 8.08
N GLY A 66 12.09 1.00 6.83
CA GLY A 66 12.56 2.34 6.49
C GLY A 66 11.43 3.33 6.72
N ARG A 67 11.50 4.13 7.78
CA ARG A 67 10.56 5.24 7.97
C ARG A 67 10.75 6.26 6.83
N VAL A 68 9.66 6.74 6.26
CA VAL A 68 9.70 7.87 5.32
C VAL A 68 10.05 9.10 6.13
N VAL A 69 11.23 9.67 5.91
CA VAL A 69 11.64 10.93 6.53
C VAL A 69 11.29 12.07 5.59
N THR A 70 10.48 13.01 6.05
CA THR A 70 10.09 14.20 5.30
C THR A 70 11.18 15.27 5.35
N SER A 71 11.24 16.16 4.36
CA SER A 71 12.23 17.25 4.33
C SER A 71 12.14 18.17 5.56
N ALA A 72 10.95 18.28 6.17
CA ALA A 72 10.77 19.00 7.43
C ALA A 72 11.46 18.30 8.60
N GLU A 73 11.35 16.98 8.71
CA GLU A 73 12.02 16.18 9.74
C GLU A 73 13.55 16.18 9.57
N VAL A 74 14.05 16.17 8.33
CA VAL A 74 15.50 16.35 8.06
C VAL A 74 15.99 17.70 8.54
N LYS A 75 15.21 18.77 8.29
CA LYS A 75 15.56 20.12 8.72
C LYS A 75 15.59 20.26 10.25
N THR A 76 14.64 19.62 10.93
CA THR A 76 14.61 19.57 12.41
C THR A 76 15.77 18.77 12.99
N PHE A 77 16.17 17.66 12.34
CA PHE A 77 17.31 16.87 12.78
C PHE A 77 18.64 17.63 12.64
N LEU A 78 18.84 18.33 11.52
CA LEU A 78 20.03 19.15 11.30
C LEU A 78 20.12 20.35 12.25
N ALA A 79 18.98 20.94 12.63
CA ALA A 79 18.94 22.03 13.60
C ALA A 79 19.29 21.56 15.03
N GLN A 80 19.05 20.28 15.37
CA GLN A 80 19.40 19.74 16.69
C GLN A 80 20.91 19.54 16.87
N ASP A 81 21.66 19.31 15.79
CA ASP A 81 23.14 19.23 15.85
C ASP A 81 23.80 20.62 16.00
N GLU A 82 23.10 21.72 15.68
CA GLU A 82 23.62 23.10 15.83
C GLU A 82 23.43 23.69 17.24
N ASP A 83 22.52 23.13 18.05
CA ASP A 83 22.24 23.59 19.43
C ASP A 83 23.12 22.90 20.50
N ASP A 84 23.96 21.92 20.13
CA ASP A 84 24.83 21.17 21.05
C ASP A 84 26.29 21.72 21.09
N GLU A 85 26.50 22.98 20.67
CA GLU A 85 27.75 23.70 20.86
C GLU A 85 27.67 24.65 22.08
N LEU A 86 28.35 24.21 23.16
CA LEU A 86 28.84 24.94 24.34
C LEU A 86 27.85 25.39 25.44
N PRO A 87 28.15 24.98 26.69
CA PRO A 87 28.38 25.98 27.73
C PRO A 87 29.82 25.92 28.27
N ASP A 88 30.32 27.11 28.62
CA ASP A 88 31.65 27.44 29.18
C ASP A 88 32.16 26.56 30.34
#